data_AF-A0A444US39-F1
#
_entry.id   AF-A0A444US39-F1
#
_cell.length_a   1.000
_cell.length_b   1.000
_cell.length_c   1.000
_cell.angle_alpha   90.00
_cell.angle_beta   90.00
_cell.angle_gamma   90.00
#
_symmetry.space_group_name_H-M   'P 1'
#
loop_
_entity.id
_entity.type
_entity.pdbx_description
1 polymer ?
#
loop_
_entity_poly.entity_id
_entity_poly.type
_entity_poly.pdbx_seq_one_letter_code
_entity_poly.pdbx_strand_id
1 'polypeptide(L)'
;MDHKAAYASLVEGVQHFDFTGESIPCNLIATGDDAFPVAVTPSGDVMIAASRYGKGRMVVLPHEVYMMIPRFTRFIQNAVNWLKPSPDALVGLHSSLGYSATELSSTGTKVKINDTYIEGMGVYCMSAYDDTQAAELLSFVKEGGGLLIAGQAWHWSYSHTTENVFFSFNGNKITSAAGIYFTTEYGQRIVCPVQSEIPTSSLAVR
;
A
#
# COMPACT_ATOMS: atom_id res chain seq x y z
N MET A 1 13.87 7.25 -7.96
CA MET A 1 12.87 8.30 -7.60
C MET A 1 13.48 9.20 -6.54
N ASP A 2 13.05 10.44 -6.30
CA ASP A 2 13.45 11.15 -5.06
C ASP A 2 12.60 10.62 -3.90
N HIS A 3 13.19 9.71 -3.11
CA HIS A 3 12.49 9.10 -1.98
C HIS A 3 12.17 10.10 -0.88
N LYS A 4 12.99 11.15 -0.68
CA LYS A 4 12.74 12.14 0.38
C LYS A 4 11.52 12.97 0.02
N ALA A 5 11.43 13.43 -1.22
CA ALA A 5 10.25 14.14 -1.72
C ALA A 5 9.00 13.25 -1.68
N ALA A 6 9.12 11.99 -2.11
CA ALA A 6 8.02 11.04 -2.07
C ALA A 6 7.52 10.78 -0.64
N TYR A 7 8.43 10.51 0.29
CA TYR A 7 8.11 10.33 1.71
C TYR A 7 7.42 11.56 2.28
N ALA A 8 7.96 12.77 2.06
CA ALA A 8 7.38 14.01 2.52
C ALA A 8 5.94 14.22 2.01
N SER A 9 5.67 13.92 0.74
CA SER A 9 4.31 13.95 0.19
C SER A 9 3.38 12.92 0.84
N LEU A 10 3.87 11.70 1.09
CA LEU A 10 3.07 10.64 1.69
C LEU A 10 2.67 10.96 3.14
N VAL A 11 3.56 11.54 3.92
CA VAL A 11 3.32 11.82 5.36
C VAL A 11 2.85 13.25 5.64
N GLU A 12 2.59 14.07 4.62
CA GLU A 12 2.19 15.47 4.78
C GLU A 12 0.92 15.62 5.64
N GLY A 13 1.06 16.27 6.80
CA GLY A 13 -0.04 16.48 7.74
C GLY A 13 -0.45 15.23 8.53
N VAL A 14 0.31 14.13 8.44
CA VAL A 14 0.17 12.94 9.29
C VAL A 14 1.11 13.09 10.48
N GLN A 15 0.59 12.99 11.70
CA GLN A 15 1.41 13.08 12.93
C GLN A 15 1.93 11.72 13.38
N HIS A 16 1.09 10.70 13.28
CA HIS A 16 1.39 9.33 13.67
C HIS A 16 0.52 8.36 12.87
N PHE A 17 0.99 7.13 12.75
CA PHE A 17 0.23 5.99 12.26
C PHE A 17 -0.25 5.17 13.45
N ASP A 18 -1.56 5.11 13.65
CA ASP A 18 -2.17 4.35 14.74
C ASP A 18 -2.67 2.98 14.24
N PHE A 19 -1.83 1.96 14.39
CA PHE A 19 -2.15 0.57 14.05
C PHE A 19 -2.89 -0.16 15.17
N THR A 20 -3.31 0.52 16.24
CA THR A 20 -4.11 -0.09 17.31
C THR A 20 -5.53 -0.46 16.84
N GLY A 21 -6.26 -1.22 17.65
CA GLY A 21 -7.59 -1.73 17.35
C GLY A 21 -7.66 -3.26 17.33
N GLU A 22 -8.72 -3.79 16.70
CA GLU A 22 -8.99 -5.23 16.67
C GLU A 22 -8.24 -5.94 15.52
N SER A 23 -8.08 -5.27 14.40
CA SER A 23 -7.35 -5.77 13.24
C SER A 23 -5.86 -5.91 13.52
N ILE A 24 -5.28 -7.05 13.12
CA ILE A 24 -3.84 -7.32 13.31
C ILE A 24 -3.13 -7.17 11.96
N PRO A 25 -2.22 -6.20 11.80
CA PRO A 25 -1.43 -6.05 10.57
C PRO A 25 -0.50 -7.25 10.36
N CYS A 26 0.03 -7.43 9.14
CA CYS A 26 1.27 -8.18 8.95
C CYS A 26 2.49 -7.25 8.89
N ASN A 27 3.70 -7.78 9.09
CA ASN A 27 4.91 -7.06 8.71
C ASN A 27 5.06 -7.07 7.18
N LEU A 28 5.63 -5.99 6.65
CA LEU A 28 6.08 -5.90 5.27
C LEU A 28 7.60 -6.03 5.21
N ILE A 29 8.09 -6.35 4.02
CA ILE A 29 9.50 -6.23 3.64
C ILE A 29 9.58 -5.28 2.46
N ALA A 30 10.52 -4.34 2.50
CA ALA A 30 10.86 -3.46 1.37
C ALA A 30 12.32 -3.71 0.98
N THR A 31 12.55 -4.07 -0.27
CA THR A 31 13.86 -4.46 -0.83
C THR A 31 14.11 -3.77 -2.16
N GLY A 32 15.39 -3.57 -2.49
CA GLY A 32 15.81 -2.91 -3.72
C GLY A 32 15.82 -1.39 -3.63
N ASP A 33 16.41 -0.76 -4.66
CA ASP A 33 16.78 0.66 -4.62
C ASP A 33 15.61 1.64 -4.78
N ASP A 34 14.45 1.18 -5.27
CA ASP A 34 13.25 2.01 -5.48
C ASP A 34 12.20 1.87 -4.36
N ALA A 35 12.32 0.84 -3.52
CA ALA A 35 11.38 0.59 -2.42
C ALA A 35 11.88 1.27 -1.14
N PHE A 36 10.97 1.89 -0.39
CA PHE A 36 11.29 2.52 0.89
C PHE A 36 10.14 2.38 1.89
N PRO A 37 10.45 2.26 3.19
CA PRO A 37 9.45 2.23 4.23
C PRO A 37 8.86 3.64 4.47
N VAL A 38 7.57 3.68 4.78
CA VAL A 38 6.83 4.90 5.14
C VAL A 38 6.51 4.92 6.63
N ALA A 39 6.21 3.75 7.21
CA ALA A 39 6.00 3.56 8.64
C ALA A 39 6.80 2.36 9.12
N VAL A 40 7.55 2.53 10.21
CA VAL A 40 8.37 1.49 10.83
C VAL A 40 8.12 1.50 12.33
N THR A 41 8.02 0.32 12.95
CA THR A 41 7.90 0.19 14.41
C THR A 41 9.22 0.54 15.10
N PRO A 42 9.23 0.81 16.42
CA PRO A 42 10.48 0.98 17.16
C PRO A 42 11.44 -0.23 17.09
N SER A 43 10.91 -1.44 16.84
CA SER A 43 11.71 -2.65 16.61
C SER A 43 12.28 -2.78 15.19
N GLY A 44 11.96 -1.84 14.29
CA GLY A 44 12.47 -1.83 12.92
C GLY A 44 11.59 -2.57 11.91
N ASP A 45 10.39 -2.99 12.29
CA ASP A 45 9.46 -3.70 11.40
C ASP A 45 8.75 -2.73 10.46
N VAL A 46 8.73 -3.02 9.16
CA VAL A 46 8.07 -2.17 8.16
C VAL A 46 6.57 -2.42 8.20
N MET A 47 5.80 -1.38 8.46
CA MET A 47 4.33 -1.44 8.51
C MET A 47 3.71 -0.91 7.22
N ILE A 48 4.29 0.13 6.61
CA ILE A 48 3.82 0.68 5.32
C ILE A 48 5.05 0.86 4.46
N ALA A 49 4.95 0.49 3.18
CA ALA A 49 6.01 0.69 2.20
C ALA A 49 5.47 1.34 0.93
N ALA A 50 6.34 2.06 0.24
CA ALA A 50 6.08 2.63 -1.07
C ALA A 50 7.24 2.32 -2.00
N SER A 51 6.96 2.26 -3.30
CA SER A 51 7.98 1.93 -4.28
C SER A 51 7.64 2.47 -5.67
N ARG A 52 8.65 2.57 -6.52
CA ARG A 52 8.50 2.76 -7.96
C ARG A 52 8.57 1.42 -8.67
N TYR A 53 7.73 1.24 -9.70
CA TYR A 53 7.88 0.14 -10.64
C TYR A 53 7.66 0.64 -12.07
N GLY A 54 8.71 0.57 -12.90
CA GLY A 54 8.71 1.17 -14.23
C GLY A 54 8.51 2.70 -14.17
N LYS A 55 7.43 3.20 -14.75
CA LYS A 55 7.04 4.62 -14.70
C LYS A 55 6.04 4.94 -13.59
N GLY A 56 5.38 3.93 -13.03
CA GLY A 56 4.36 4.08 -12.01
C GLY A 56 4.87 3.81 -10.60
N ARG A 57 3.90 3.71 -9.68
CA ARG A 57 4.15 3.73 -8.24
C ARG A 57 3.21 2.78 -7.51
N MET A 58 3.68 2.23 -6.39
CA MET A 58 2.89 1.41 -5.48
C MET A 58 2.98 1.94 -4.05
N VAL A 59 1.88 1.86 -3.31
CA VAL A 59 1.82 2.00 -1.84
C VAL A 59 1.15 0.76 -1.28
N VAL A 60 1.77 0.18 -0.26
CA VAL A 60 1.35 -1.09 0.34
C VAL A 60 1.05 -0.89 1.83
N LEU A 61 -0.15 -1.28 2.26
CA LEU A 61 -0.57 -1.24 3.67
C LEU A 61 -0.71 -2.66 4.25
N PRO A 62 -0.47 -2.83 5.55
CA PRO A 62 -0.33 -4.16 6.15
C PRO A 62 -1.66 -4.79 6.56
N HIS A 63 -2.78 -4.16 6.19
CA HIS A 63 -4.15 -4.64 6.33
C HIS A 63 -5.10 -3.70 5.56
N GLU A 64 -6.10 -4.25 4.87
CA GLU A 64 -7.10 -3.50 4.12
C GLU A 64 -7.98 -2.56 4.97
N VAL A 65 -8.18 -2.87 6.25
CA VAL A 65 -8.96 -2.01 7.16
C VAL A 65 -8.39 -0.59 7.25
N TYR A 66 -7.07 -0.43 7.12
CA TYR A 66 -6.40 0.87 7.21
C TYR A 66 -6.72 1.78 6.03
N MET A 67 -7.30 1.25 4.95
CA MET A 67 -7.85 2.09 3.89
C MET A 67 -9.21 2.70 4.27
N MET A 68 -9.92 2.10 5.22
CA MET A 68 -11.34 2.35 5.49
C MET A 68 -11.63 3.00 6.85
N ILE A 69 -10.60 3.38 7.61
CA ILE A 69 -10.79 3.94 8.96
C ILE A 69 -10.36 5.41 9.03
N PRO A 70 -11.09 6.26 9.79
CA PRO A 70 -10.85 7.70 9.84
C PRO A 70 -9.41 8.09 10.18
N ARG A 71 -8.75 7.33 11.07
CA ARG A 71 -7.38 7.61 11.51
C ARG A 71 -6.32 7.51 10.40
N PHE A 72 -6.63 6.87 9.28
CA PHE A 72 -5.75 6.80 8.10
C PHE A 72 -6.19 7.72 6.96
N THR A 73 -7.33 8.39 7.04
CA THR A 73 -7.91 9.18 5.93
C THR A 73 -6.92 10.15 5.30
N ARG A 74 -6.18 10.92 6.12
CA ARG A 74 -5.18 11.88 5.62
C ARG A 74 -4.06 11.16 4.84
N PHE A 75 -3.57 10.05 5.36
CA PHE A 75 -2.55 9.25 4.68
C PHE A 75 -3.06 8.67 3.36
N ILE A 76 -4.29 8.16 3.33
CA ILE A 76 -4.89 7.59 2.11
C ILE A 76 -5.07 8.68 1.03
N GLN A 77 -5.49 9.89 1.42
CA GLN A 77 -5.56 11.03 0.50
C GLN A 77 -4.19 11.39 -0.08
N ASN A 78 -3.16 11.45 0.78
CA ASN A 78 -1.78 11.71 0.35
C ASN A 78 -1.26 10.61 -0.59
N ALA A 79 -1.47 9.34 -0.24
CA ALA A 79 -1.08 8.20 -1.04
C ALA A 79 -1.74 8.22 -2.42
N VAL A 80 -3.06 8.43 -2.49
CA VAL A 80 -3.77 8.53 -3.77
C VAL A 80 -3.25 9.70 -4.60
N ASN A 81 -3.04 10.88 -4.02
CA ASN A 81 -2.50 12.02 -4.74
C ASN A 81 -1.06 11.78 -5.23
N TRP A 82 -0.24 11.15 -4.40
CA TRP A 82 1.11 10.76 -4.79
C TRP A 82 1.11 9.66 -5.86
N LEU A 83 0.11 8.78 -5.92
CA LEU A 83 0.01 7.72 -6.91
C LEU A 83 -0.47 8.23 -8.28
N LYS A 84 -1.31 9.27 -8.31
CA LYS A 84 -1.91 9.83 -9.54
C LYS A 84 -0.86 10.24 -10.59
N PRO A 85 -0.96 9.75 -11.85
CA PRO A 85 -0.09 10.21 -12.93
C PRO A 85 -0.40 11.65 -13.39
N SER A 86 -1.61 12.15 -13.09
CA SER A 86 -2.02 13.53 -13.32
C SER A 86 -3.08 13.94 -12.28
N PRO A 87 -3.25 15.24 -11.98
CA PRO A 87 -4.21 15.70 -10.96
C PRO A 87 -5.66 15.21 -11.18
N ASP A 88 -6.07 15.11 -12.45
CA ASP A 88 -7.41 14.71 -12.88
C ASP A 88 -7.60 13.20 -13.08
N ALA A 89 -6.57 12.41 -12.83
CA ALA A 89 -6.61 10.96 -13.03
C ALA A 89 -7.75 10.31 -12.23
N LEU A 90 -8.50 9.44 -12.92
CA LEU A 90 -9.58 8.66 -12.32
C LEU A 90 -9.02 7.65 -11.33
N VAL A 91 -9.59 7.60 -10.13
CA VAL A 91 -9.27 6.63 -9.08
C VAL A 91 -10.32 5.53 -9.09
N GLY A 92 -9.91 4.33 -9.47
CA GLY A 92 -10.71 3.12 -9.30
C GLY A 92 -10.59 2.59 -7.87
N LEU A 93 -11.71 2.20 -7.27
CA LEU A 93 -11.75 1.64 -5.92
C LEU A 93 -12.56 0.34 -5.93
N HIS A 94 -11.94 -0.74 -5.45
CA HIS A 94 -12.65 -2.00 -5.22
C HIS A 94 -13.82 -1.80 -4.25
N SER A 95 -14.99 -2.42 -4.49
CA SER A 95 -16.21 -2.16 -3.70
C SER A 95 -16.06 -2.47 -2.21
N SER A 96 -15.21 -3.44 -1.87
CA SER A 96 -14.86 -3.78 -0.48
C SER A 96 -14.22 -2.62 0.30
N LEU A 97 -13.80 -1.54 -0.36
CA LEU A 97 -13.15 -0.38 0.22
C LEU A 97 -14.08 0.86 0.27
N GLY A 98 -15.40 0.65 0.16
CA GLY A 98 -16.39 1.71 -0.11
C GLY A 98 -16.35 2.95 0.81
N TYR A 99 -15.92 2.83 2.07
CA TYR A 99 -15.76 4.00 2.96
C TYR A 99 -14.79 5.05 2.37
N SER A 100 -13.68 4.59 1.77
CA SER A 100 -12.67 5.48 1.19
C SER A 100 -13.20 6.28 0.00
N ALA A 101 -14.26 5.82 -0.68
CA ALA A 101 -14.82 6.53 -1.83
C ALA A 101 -15.35 7.91 -1.43
N THR A 102 -16.08 7.98 -0.31
CA THR A 102 -16.66 9.23 0.20
C THR A 102 -15.58 10.21 0.62
N GLU A 103 -14.57 9.72 1.34
CA GLU A 103 -13.46 10.55 1.85
C GLU A 103 -12.52 11.07 0.75
N LEU A 104 -12.35 10.31 -0.34
CA LEU A 104 -11.59 10.76 -1.49
C LEU A 104 -12.39 11.74 -2.34
N SER A 105 -13.69 11.47 -2.53
CA SER A 105 -14.56 12.34 -3.33
C SER A 105 -14.76 13.71 -2.68
N SER A 106 -14.77 13.79 -1.34
CA SER A 106 -14.90 15.05 -0.61
C SER A 106 -13.75 16.03 -0.85
N THR A 107 -12.58 15.54 -1.31
CA THR A 107 -11.43 16.38 -1.71
C THR A 107 -11.38 16.68 -3.20
N GLY A 108 -12.46 16.42 -3.95
CA GLY A 108 -12.53 16.63 -5.40
C GLY A 108 -11.85 15.53 -6.24
N THR A 109 -11.46 14.40 -5.64
CA THR A 109 -10.93 13.26 -6.40
C THR A 109 -12.06 12.59 -7.19
N LYS A 110 -11.84 12.37 -8.50
CA LYS A 110 -12.73 11.57 -9.34
C LYS A 110 -12.59 10.10 -8.95
N VAL A 111 -13.62 9.53 -8.31
CA VAL A 111 -13.63 8.12 -7.89
C VAL A 111 -14.65 7.34 -8.71
N LYS A 112 -14.28 6.12 -9.11
CA LYS A 112 -15.19 5.11 -9.68
C LYS A 112 -15.07 3.83 -8.87
N ILE A 113 -16.18 3.35 -8.32
CA ILE A 113 -16.22 2.04 -7.66
C ILE A 113 -16.26 0.98 -8.76
N ASN A 114 -15.32 0.03 -8.71
CA ASN A 114 -15.28 -1.12 -9.61
C ASN A 114 -14.44 -2.26 -9.01
N ASP A 115 -14.98 -3.47 -9.05
CA ASP A 115 -14.31 -4.66 -8.46
C ASP A 115 -13.10 -5.13 -9.25
N THR A 116 -12.91 -4.62 -10.46
CA THR A 116 -11.74 -4.90 -11.30
C THR A 116 -11.06 -3.61 -11.73
N TYR A 117 -9.78 -3.70 -12.10
CA TYR A 117 -9.14 -2.63 -12.85
C TYR A 117 -9.77 -2.52 -14.25
N ILE A 118 -10.04 -1.28 -14.68
CA ILE A 118 -10.49 -0.95 -16.04
C ILE A 118 -9.52 0.07 -16.62
N GLU A 119 -9.16 -0.14 -17.89
CA GLU A 119 -8.35 0.79 -18.66
C GLU A 119 -8.89 2.24 -18.60
N GLY A 120 -7.99 3.20 -18.46
CA GLY A 120 -8.30 4.62 -18.30
C GLY A 120 -8.37 5.09 -16.84
N MET A 121 -8.34 4.18 -15.86
CA MET A 121 -7.99 4.53 -14.48
C MET A 121 -6.52 4.95 -14.40
N GLY A 122 -6.22 6.00 -13.63
CA GLY A 122 -4.83 6.39 -13.35
C GLY A 122 -4.33 5.89 -11.99
N VAL A 123 -5.25 5.58 -11.06
CA VAL A 123 -4.94 4.88 -9.81
C VAL A 123 -5.97 3.76 -9.62
N TYR A 124 -5.53 2.60 -9.14
CA TYR A 124 -6.42 1.54 -8.67
C TYR A 124 -6.13 1.20 -7.21
N CYS A 125 -7.19 1.05 -6.42
CA CYS A 125 -7.15 0.78 -5.00
C CYS A 125 -7.84 -0.55 -4.71
N MET A 126 -7.12 -1.52 -4.14
CA MET A 126 -7.61 -2.89 -3.96
C MET A 126 -7.12 -3.55 -2.67
N SER A 127 -7.77 -4.65 -2.29
CA SER A 127 -7.23 -5.57 -1.28
C SER A 127 -6.18 -6.51 -1.90
N ALA A 128 -5.34 -7.12 -1.08
CA ALA A 128 -4.26 -8.00 -1.50
C ALA A 128 -4.69 -9.47 -1.71
N TYR A 129 -5.99 -9.75 -1.78
CA TYR A 129 -6.53 -11.12 -1.77
C TYR A 129 -7.00 -11.62 -3.14
N ASP A 130 -6.88 -10.79 -4.18
CA ASP A 130 -7.22 -11.15 -5.56
C ASP A 130 -6.04 -10.83 -6.49
N ASP A 131 -5.64 -11.80 -7.30
CA ASP A 131 -4.58 -11.71 -8.31
C ASP A 131 -5.10 -12.01 -9.72
N THR A 132 -6.42 -12.07 -9.92
CA THR A 132 -7.05 -12.38 -11.21
C THR A 132 -6.56 -11.47 -12.34
N GLN A 133 -6.22 -10.22 -12.04
CA GLN A 133 -5.68 -9.23 -12.99
C GLN A 133 -4.20 -8.87 -12.72
N ALA A 134 -3.41 -9.76 -12.11
CA ALA A 134 -2.04 -9.43 -11.72
C ALA A 134 -1.17 -8.96 -12.90
N ALA A 135 -1.28 -9.61 -14.06
CA ALA A 135 -0.49 -9.24 -15.23
C ALA A 135 -0.87 -7.85 -15.77
N GLU A 136 -2.17 -7.55 -15.82
CA GLU A 136 -2.72 -6.26 -16.26
C GLU A 136 -2.32 -5.15 -15.29
N LEU A 137 -2.42 -5.40 -13.98
CA LEU A 137 -2.02 -4.45 -12.94
C LEU A 137 -0.52 -4.17 -12.99
N LEU A 138 0.31 -5.19 -13.21
CA LEU A 138 1.75 -5.01 -13.40
C LEU A 138 2.07 -4.17 -14.64
N SER A 139 1.39 -4.39 -15.77
CA SER A 139 1.57 -3.55 -16.97
C SER A 139 1.13 -2.12 -16.71
N PHE A 140 -0.06 -1.94 -16.12
CA PHE A 140 -0.63 -0.66 -15.74
C PHE A 140 0.35 0.17 -14.88
N VAL A 141 0.90 -0.41 -13.81
CA VAL A 141 1.87 0.29 -12.96
C VAL A 141 3.16 0.53 -13.72
N LYS A 142 3.70 -0.47 -14.44
CA LYS A 142 4.94 -0.31 -15.22
C LYS A 142 4.87 0.84 -16.22
N GLU A 143 3.69 1.10 -16.79
CA GLU A 143 3.45 2.14 -17.79
C GLU A 143 3.17 3.54 -17.21
N GLY A 144 2.94 3.67 -15.91
CA GLY A 144 2.74 4.96 -15.24
C GLY A 144 1.59 5.01 -14.24
N GLY A 145 0.82 3.93 -14.14
CA GLY A 145 -0.28 3.80 -13.19
C GLY A 145 0.15 3.83 -11.73
N GLY A 146 -0.81 4.17 -10.86
CA GLY A 146 -0.65 4.08 -9.41
C GLY A 146 -1.44 2.91 -8.82
N LEU A 147 -0.83 2.14 -7.92
CA LEU A 147 -1.52 1.07 -7.18
C LEU A 147 -1.46 1.32 -5.67
N LEU A 148 -2.62 1.33 -5.03
CA LEU A 148 -2.75 1.28 -3.57
C LEU A 148 -3.31 -0.09 -3.21
N ILE A 149 -2.52 -0.91 -2.53
CA ILE A 149 -2.88 -2.30 -2.22
C ILE A 149 -2.69 -2.57 -0.74
N ALA A 150 -3.63 -3.29 -0.13
CA ALA A 150 -3.62 -3.53 1.30
C ALA A 150 -4.16 -4.91 1.67
N GLY A 151 -3.55 -5.54 2.66
CA GLY A 151 -4.00 -6.83 3.17
C GLY A 151 -3.01 -7.39 4.16
N GLN A 152 -3.28 -8.59 4.66
CA GLN A 152 -2.41 -9.27 5.59
C GLN A 152 -2.23 -10.73 5.19
N ALA A 153 -0.97 -11.18 5.12
CA ALA A 153 -0.65 -12.52 4.66
C ALA A 153 -0.57 -13.55 5.79
N TRP A 154 -0.47 -13.12 7.06
CA TRP A 154 -0.45 -14.03 8.21
C TRP A 154 -1.73 -14.86 8.29
N HIS A 155 -2.91 -14.26 8.06
CA HIS A 155 -4.18 -15.00 8.12
C HIS A 155 -4.31 -15.96 6.95
N TRP A 156 -3.91 -15.52 5.75
CA TRP A 156 -3.86 -16.36 4.57
C TRP A 156 -3.01 -17.61 4.83
N SER A 157 -1.88 -17.47 5.53
CA SER A 157 -0.95 -18.59 5.79
C SER A 157 -1.55 -19.73 6.63
N TYR A 158 -2.56 -19.46 7.45
CA TYR A 158 -3.25 -20.51 8.22
C TYR A 158 -3.92 -21.57 7.34
N SER A 159 -4.43 -21.15 6.17
CA SER A 159 -5.07 -22.05 5.21
C SER A 159 -4.11 -22.58 4.14
N HIS A 160 -2.85 -22.11 4.12
CA HIS A 160 -1.87 -22.39 3.06
C HIS A 160 -0.51 -22.77 3.67
N THR A 161 -0.52 -23.69 4.64
CA THR A 161 0.63 -24.00 5.52
C THR A 161 1.85 -24.60 4.83
N THR A 162 1.68 -25.17 3.63
CA THR A 162 2.77 -25.76 2.84
C THR A 162 3.27 -24.83 1.73
N GLU A 163 2.64 -23.67 1.57
CA GLU A 163 2.94 -22.74 0.49
C GLU A 163 3.88 -21.63 0.93
N ASN A 164 4.71 -21.17 0.01
CA ASN A 164 5.62 -20.07 0.29
C ASN A 164 4.89 -18.74 0.06
N VAL A 165 4.69 -17.98 1.15
CA VAL A 165 4.00 -16.69 1.14
C VAL A 165 4.53 -15.72 0.08
N PHE A 166 5.84 -15.73 -0.19
CA PHE A 166 6.48 -14.80 -1.14
C PHE A 166 6.11 -15.08 -2.60
N PHE A 167 5.64 -16.29 -2.92
CA PHE A 167 5.25 -16.69 -4.27
C PHE A 167 3.76 -16.97 -4.42
N SER A 168 3.10 -17.43 -3.35
CA SER A 168 1.72 -17.91 -3.40
C SER A 168 0.69 -16.87 -2.97
N PHE A 169 1.03 -15.95 -2.05
CA PHE A 169 0.07 -14.93 -1.61
C PHE A 169 -0.28 -13.99 -2.76
N ASN A 170 -1.58 -13.79 -3.03
CA ASN A 170 -2.08 -13.04 -4.18
C ASN A 170 -1.44 -11.65 -4.28
N GLY A 171 -1.40 -10.90 -3.18
CA GLY A 171 -0.74 -9.59 -3.14
C GLY A 171 0.74 -9.63 -3.52
N ASN A 172 1.48 -10.67 -3.10
CA ASN A 172 2.91 -10.80 -3.40
C ASN A 172 3.18 -11.11 -4.87
N LYS A 173 2.22 -11.66 -5.62
CA LYS A 173 2.35 -11.82 -7.08
C LYS A 173 2.33 -10.48 -7.82
N ILE A 174 1.91 -9.41 -7.16
CA ILE A 174 1.85 -8.04 -7.71
C ILE A 174 2.95 -7.18 -7.09
N THR A 175 3.01 -7.08 -5.75
CA THR A 175 3.89 -6.11 -5.06
C THR A 175 5.36 -6.48 -5.09
N SER A 176 5.69 -7.77 -5.26
CA SER A 176 7.10 -8.24 -5.32
C SER A 176 7.86 -7.63 -6.50
N ALA A 177 7.17 -7.33 -7.61
CA ALA A 177 7.78 -6.66 -8.77
C ALA A 177 8.28 -5.25 -8.44
N ALA A 178 7.71 -4.62 -7.42
CA ALA A 178 8.15 -3.34 -6.86
C ALA A 178 9.03 -3.51 -5.61
N GLY A 179 9.49 -4.72 -5.30
CA GLY A 179 10.35 -5.01 -4.16
C GLY A 179 9.65 -4.95 -2.80
N ILE A 180 8.32 -5.01 -2.75
CA ILE A 180 7.55 -5.01 -1.49
C ILE A 180 6.85 -6.35 -1.30
N TYR A 181 6.98 -6.94 -0.11
CA TYR A 181 6.39 -8.24 0.22
C TYR A 181 5.56 -8.16 1.51
N PHE A 182 4.39 -8.77 1.48
CA PHE A 182 3.64 -9.17 2.67
C PHE A 182 4.27 -10.41 3.28
N THR A 183 4.35 -10.46 4.62
CA THR A 183 4.92 -11.59 5.35
C THR A 183 3.87 -12.31 6.20
N THR A 184 4.21 -13.52 6.67
CA THR A 184 3.39 -14.25 7.64
C THR A 184 3.54 -13.73 9.07
N GLU A 185 4.45 -12.79 9.31
CA GLU A 185 4.71 -12.26 10.63
C GLU A 185 3.64 -11.25 11.03
N TYR A 186 3.19 -11.35 12.28
CA TYR A 186 2.26 -10.38 12.86
C TYR A 186 2.94 -9.04 13.02
N GLY A 187 2.27 -8.00 12.52
CA GLY A 187 2.61 -6.63 12.81
C GLY A 187 2.12 -6.21 14.20
N GLN A 188 2.83 -5.25 14.78
CA GLN A 188 2.48 -4.73 16.10
C GLN A 188 1.26 -3.80 16.02
N ARG A 189 0.36 -3.94 17.01
CA ARG A 189 -0.73 -2.99 17.24
C ARG A 189 -0.23 -1.84 18.11
N ILE A 190 0.40 -0.86 17.47
CA ILE A 190 1.10 0.25 18.12
C ILE A 190 0.83 1.57 17.40
N VAL A 191 1.09 2.67 18.09
CA VAL A 191 1.16 4.01 17.49
C VAL A 191 2.61 4.33 17.11
N CYS A 192 2.86 4.55 15.82
CA CYS A 192 4.17 4.94 15.30
C CYS A 192 4.18 6.44 14.95
N PRO A 193 5.02 7.28 15.58
CA PRO A 193 5.14 8.68 15.16
C PRO A 193 5.73 8.78 13.75
N VAL A 194 5.27 9.76 12.98
CA VAL A 194 5.91 10.10 11.70
C VAL A 194 7.30 10.67 11.98
N GLN A 195 8.30 10.21 11.21
CA GLN A 195 9.68 10.66 11.34
C GLN A 195 9.94 11.84 10.39
N SER A 196 10.92 12.68 10.72
CA SER A 196 11.30 13.80 9.84
C SER A 196 12.03 13.36 8.57
N GLU A 197 12.60 12.15 8.59
CA GLU A 197 13.25 11.50 7.45
C GLU A 197 12.66 10.11 7.25
N ILE A 198 13.01 9.47 6.13
CA ILE A 198 12.59 8.10 5.83
C ILE A 198 13.08 7.18 6.96
N PRO A 199 12.20 6.43 7.63
CA PRO A 199 12.59 5.56 8.72
C PRO A 199 13.48 4.42 8.24
N THR A 200 14.44 3.99 9.04
CA THR A 200 15.28 2.83 8.75
C THR A 200 14.62 1.53 9.21
N SER A 201 14.57 0.52 8.34
CA SER A 201 14.16 -0.85 8.73
C SER A 201 15.35 -1.67 9.23
N SER A 202 15.09 -2.62 10.14
CA SER A 202 16.11 -3.56 10.62
C SER A 202 16.49 -4.62 9.58
N LEU A 203 15.64 -4.83 8.57
CA LEU A 203 15.78 -5.80 7.49
C LEU A 203 16.20 -5.18 6.15
N ALA A 204 16.82 -4.00 6.14
CA ALA A 204 17.34 -3.40 4.92
C ALA A 204 18.52 -4.23 4.36
N VAL A 205 18.20 -5.28 3.60
CA VAL A 205 19.17 -5.98 2.77
C VAL A 205 19.45 -5.06 1.59
N ARG A 206 20.56 -4.32 1.70
CA ARG A 206 21.15 -3.56 0.59
C ARG A 206 21.84 -4.50 -0.39
#